data_AF-L0KAW0-F1
#
_entry.id   AF-L0KAW0-F1
#
_cell.length_a   1.000
_cell.length_b   1.000
_cell.length_c   1.000
_cell.angle_alpha   90.00
_cell.angle_beta   90.00
_cell.angle_gamma   90.00
#
_symmetry.space_group_name_H-M   'P 1'
#
loop_
_entity.id
_entity.type
_entity.pdbx_description
1 polymer ?
#
loop_
_entity_poly.entity_id
_entity_poly.type
_entity_poly.pdbx_seq_one_letter_code
_entity_poly.pdbx_strand_id
1 'polypeptide(L)'
;MEANLKKLADLLAAEYKLYQEVYQLAKEKQEVIMNDKLDKLEEIIKQEEEYLQTVQKLENTREQLVGEKNISQVMANAKEPMRSRLDNLQDKLLKMTMKLQDLNQLNGKLLEDALQLANINLSILGVNQQNNTYSRQGSVNQNQNGGSMLNHKA
;
A
#
# COMPACT_ATOMS: atom_id res chain seq x y z
N MET A 1 -11.02 -8.66 39.50
CA MET A 1 -9.86 -8.96 38.63
C MET A 1 -10.19 -9.96 37.53
N GLU A 2 -10.77 -11.13 37.83
CA GLU A 2 -11.14 -12.12 36.80
C GLU A 2 -12.12 -11.60 35.73
N ALA A 3 -13.09 -10.77 36.12
CA ALA A 3 -14.04 -10.16 35.18
C ALA A 3 -13.35 -9.25 34.13
N ASN A 4 -12.27 -8.56 34.49
CA ASN A 4 -11.51 -7.71 33.56
C ASN A 4 -10.64 -8.56 32.62
N LEU A 5 -10.10 -9.68 33.11
CA LEU A 5 -9.34 -10.62 32.27
C LEU A 5 -10.24 -11.29 31.22
N LYS A 6 -11.47 -11.65 31.60
CA LYS A 6 -12.45 -12.19 30.64
C LYS A 6 -12.82 -11.16 29.56
N LYS A 7 -13.11 -9.91 29.97
CA LYS A 7 -13.38 -8.81 29.03
C LYS A 7 -12.21 -8.57 28.08
N LEU A 8 -10.97 -8.59 28.59
CA LEU A 8 -9.77 -8.49 27.77
C LEU A 8 -9.66 -9.65 26.77
N ALA A 9 -9.91 -10.89 27.20
CA ALA A 9 -9.88 -12.05 26.30
C ALA A 9 -10.94 -11.97 25.19
N ASP A 10 -12.13 -11.47 25.51
CA ASP A 10 -13.20 -11.31 24.52
C ASP A 10 -12.89 -10.14 23.56
N LEU A 11 -12.27 -9.06 24.04
CA LEU A 11 -11.78 -7.95 23.22
C LEU A 11 -10.67 -8.40 22.26
N LEU A 12 -9.65 -9.11 22.75
CA LEU A 12 -8.57 -9.65 21.90
C LEU A 12 -9.08 -10.65 20.87
N ALA A 13 -10.12 -11.42 21.19
CA ALA A 13 -10.76 -12.31 20.23
C ALA A 13 -11.51 -11.54 19.13
N ALA A 14 -12.19 -10.44 19.50
CA ALA A 14 -12.84 -9.56 18.54
C ALA A 14 -11.82 -8.86 17.62
N GLU A 15 -10.72 -8.35 18.19
CA GLU A 15 -9.59 -7.80 17.42
C GLU A 15 -9.03 -8.84 16.45
N TYR A 16 -8.81 -10.07 16.90
CA TYR A 16 -8.28 -11.12 16.04
C TYR A 16 -9.19 -11.39 14.84
N LYS A 17 -10.51 -11.45 15.07
CA LYS A 17 -11.49 -11.60 13.98
C LYS A 17 -11.43 -10.41 13.02
N LEU A 18 -11.34 -9.19 13.54
CA LEU A 18 -11.22 -7.98 12.72
C LEU A 18 -9.96 -8.03 11.85
N TYR A 19 -8.81 -8.39 12.42
CA TYR A 19 -7.57 -8.54 11.66
C TYR A 19 -7.65 -9.63 10.60
N GLN A 20 -8.42 -10.71 10.81
CA GLN A 20 -8.67 -11.71 9.78
C GLN A 20 -9.47 -11.13 8.60
N GLU A 21 -10.48 -10.31 8.88
CA GLU A 21 -11.28 -9.64 7.85
C GLU A 21 -10.42 -8.64 7.06
N VAL A 22 -9.64 -7.80 7.75
CA VAL A 22 -8.69 -6.87 7.12
C VAL A 22 -7.64 -7.61 6.29
N TYR A 23 -7.15 -8.75 6.77
CA TYR A 23 -6.21 -9.58 6.00
C TYR A 23 -6.83 -10.13 4.72
N GLN A 24 -8.11 -10.52 4.76
CA GLN A 24 -8.80 -10.96 3.55
C GLN A 24 -9.01 -9.81 2.57
N LEU A 25 -9.33 -8.62 3.07
CA LEU A 25 -9.44 -7.41 2.25
C LEU A 25 -8.11 -7.04 1.59
N ALA A 26 -7.00 -7.12 2.33
CA ALA A 26 -5.66 -6.89 1.81
C ALA A 26 -5.26 -7.92 0.73
N LYS A 27 -5.77 -9.15 0.79
CA LYS A 27 -5.58 -10.14 -0.30
C LYS A 27 -6.39 -9.78 -1.53
N GLU A 28 -7.64 -9.38 -1.34
CA GLU A 28 -8.49 -8.93 -2.44
C GLU A 28 -7.89 -7.70 -3.13
N LYS A 29 -7.32 -6.78 -2.34
CA LYS A 29 -6.56 -5.63 -2.85
C LYS A 29 -5.43 -6.06 -3.77
N GLN A 30 -4.65 -7.08 -3.37
CA GLN A 30 -3.58 -7.63 -4.19
C GLN A 30 -4.12 -8.12 -5.55
N GLU A 31 -5.20 -8.89 -5.54
CA GLU A 31 -5.83 -9.40 -6.78
C GLU A 31 -6.36 -8.26 -7.66
N VAL A 32 -7.00 -7.26 -7.07
CA VAL A 32 -7.55 -6.11 -7.79
C VAL A 32 -6.45 -5.27 -8.43
N ILE A 33 -5.33 -5.03 -7.72
CA ILE A 33 -4.15 -4.33 -8.25
C ILE A 33 -3.56 -5.11 -9.42
N MET A 34 -3.36 -6.42 -9.29
CA MET A 34 -2.80 -7.24 -10.37
C MET A 34 -3.70 -7.30 -11.63
N ASN A 35 -4.98 -6.97 -11.51
CA ASN A 35 -5.93 -6.99 -12.63
C ASN A 35 -6.34 -5.59 -13.11
N ASP A 36 -5.66 -4.52 -12.66
CA ASP A 36 -5.92 -3.12 -13.03
C ASP A 36 -7.39 -2.66 -12.84
N LYS A 37 -8.09 -3.22 -11.84
CA LYS A 37 -9.52 -2.91 -11.58
C LYS A 37 -9.69 -1.70 -10.66
N LEU A 38 -9.49 -0.49 -11.19
CA LEU A 38 -9.50 0.77 -10.42
C LEU A 38 -10.80 1.01 -9.61
N ASP A 39 -11.97 0.74 -10.19
CA ASP A 39 -13.25 0.94 -9.49
C ASP A 39 -13.36 0.08 -8.22
N LYS A 40 -12.88 -1.17 -8.29
CA LYS A 40 -12.84 -2.08 -7.14
C LYS A 40 -11.79 -1.68 -6.13
N LEU A 41 -10.68 -1.09 -6.59
CA LEU A 41 -9.63 -0.60 -5.70
C LEU A 41 -10.16 0.54 -4.82
N GLU A 42 -10.98 1.44 -5.38
CA GLU A 42 -11.62 2.51 -4.62
C GLU A 42 -12.60 1.97 -3.56
N GLU A 43 -13.39 0.94 -3.89
CA GLU A 43 -14.30 0.29 -2.94
C GLU A 43 -13.53 -0.35 -1.77
N ILE A 44 -12.44 -1.05 -2.08
CA ILE A 44 -11.55 -1.66 -1.07
C ILE A 44 -10.95 -0.61 -0.15
N ILE A 45 -10.50 0.53 -0.68
CA ILE A 45 -9.93 1.62 0.13
C ILE A 45 -10.98 2.16 1.12
N LYS A 46 -12.24 2.34 0.69
CA LYS A 46 -13.33 2.78 1.58
C LYS A 46 -13.57 1.78 2.71
N GLN A 47 -13.55 0.48 2.40
CA GLN A 47 -13.67 -0.56 3.41
C GLN A 47 -12.48 -0.55 4.38
N GLU A 48 -11.24 -0.35 3.91
CA GLU A 48 -10.06 -0.20 4.76
C GLU A 48 -10.21 0.97 5.74
N GLU A 49 -10.76 2.12 5.31
CA GLU A 49 -11.03 3.26 6.19
C GLU A 49 -12.04 2.94 7.30
N GLU A 50 -13.12 2.23 6.99
CA GLU A 50 -14.10 1.77 8.00
C GLU A 50 -13.47 0.80 9.00
N TYR A 51 -12.62 -0.10 8.53
CA TYR A 51 -11.88 -1.02 9.37
C TYR A 51 -10.89 -0.30 10.29
N LEU A 52 -10.16 0.71 9.79
CA LEU A 52 -9.26 1.54 10.60
C LEU A 52 -10.00 2.24 11.74
N GLN A 53 -11.19 2.80 11.46
CA GLN A 53 -12.02 3.40 12.52
C GLN A 53 -12.44 2.38 13.58
N THR A 54 -12.73 1.15 13.15
CA THR A 54 -13.14 0.06 14.06
C THR A 54 -11.95 -0.41 14.91
N VAL A 55 -10.76 -0.58 14.32
CA VAL A 55 -9.52 -0.88 15.04
C VAL A 55 -9.23 0.19 16.09
N GLN A 56 -9.35 1.47 15.73
CA GLN A 56 -9.12 2.58 16.67
C GLN A 56 -10.07 2.52 17.87
N LYS A 57 -11.34 2.17 17.66
CA LYS A 57 -12.33 2.03 18.75
C LYS A 57 -11.97 0.86 19.68
N LEU A 58 -11.53 -0.27 19.13
CA LEU A 58 -11.10 -1.42 19.92
C LEU A 58 -9.85 -1.08 20.74
N GLU A 59 -8.88 -0.39 20.14
CA GLU A 59 -7.65 0.03 20.80
C GLU A 59 -7.93 1.01 21.95
N ASN A 60 -8.81 2.00 21.73
CA ASN A 60 -9.25 2.90 22.80
C ASN A 60 -9.94 2.13 23.94
N THR A 61 -10.73 1.10 23.61
CA THR A 61 -11.39 0.26 24.62
C THR A 61 -10.36 -0.58 25.39
N ARG A 62 -9.33 -1.07 24.70
CA ARG A 62 -8.19 -1.78 25.30
C ARG A 62 -7.43 -0.89 26.27
N GLU A 63 -7.08 0.33 25.87
CA GLU A 63 -6.43 1.32 26.73
C GLU A 63 -7.27 1.66 27.96
N GLN A 64 -8.59 1.80 27.82
CA GLN A 64 -9.48 2.02 28.97
C GLN A 64 -9.52 0.83 29.94
N LEU A 65 -9.40 -0.40 29.44
CA LEU A 65 -9.47 -1.63 30.23
C LEU A 65 -8.18 -1.94 30.97
N VAL A 66 -7.04 -1.66 30.34
CA VAL A 66 -5.71 -2.11 30.77
C VAL A 66 -4.85 -0.93 31.26
N GLY A 67 -5.20 0.31 30.90
CA GLY A 67 -4.39 1.52 31.12
C GLY A 67 -3.11 1.48 30.30
N GLU A 68 -2.07 2.15 30.79
CA GLU A 68 -0.70 2.08 30.22
C GLU A 68 -0.01 0.73 30.44
N LYS A 69 -0.68 -0.24 31.08
CA LYS A 69 -0.07 -1.53 31.37
C LYS A 69 -0.03 -2.38 30.11
N ASN A 70 1.10 -3.05 29.90
CA ASN A 70 1.21 -4.05 28.84
C ASN A 70 0.27 -5.23 29.14
N ILE A 71 -0.30 -5.83 28.09
CA ILE A 71 -1.15 -7.03 28.19
C ILE A 71 -0.44 -8.12 29.02
N SER A 72 0.87 -8.30 28.81
CA SER A 72 1.71 -9.23 29.57
C SER A 72 1.78 -8.92 31.08
N GLN A 73 1.71 -7.64 31.48
CA GLN A 73 1.68 -7.23 32.89
C GLN A 73 0.32 -7.52 33.53
N VAL A 74 -0.77 -7.42 32.76
CA VAL A 74 -2.12 -7.76 33.23
C VAL A 74 -2.33 -9.27 33.30
N MET A 75 -1.66 -10.02 32.42
CA MET A 75 -1.63 -11.49 32.44
C MET A 75 -0.79 -12.10 33.57
N ALA A 76 0.13 -11.35 34.18
CA ALA A 76 1.01 -11.86 35.24
C ALA A 76 0.26 -12.46 36.44
N ASN A 77 -0.94 -11.94 36.72
CA ASN A 77 -1.81 -12.41 37.81
C ASN A 77 -2.94 -13.34 37.33
N ALA A 78 -2.98 -13.71 36.05
CA ALA A 78 -3.99 -14.59 35.49
C ALA A 78 -3.74 -16.04 35.91
N LYS A 79 -4.79 -16.71 36.38
CA LYS A 79 -4.78 -18.15 36.68
C LYS A 79 -5.19 -18.95 35.44
N GLU A 80 -4.78 -20.21 35.39
CA GLU A 80 -5.32 -21.15 34.39
C GLU A 80 -6.83 -21.36 34.58
N PRO A 81 -7.60 -21.55 33.50
CA PRO A 81 -7.20 -21.68 32.09
C PRO A 81 -7.12 -20.35 31.32
N MET A 82 -7.40 -19.21 31.97
CA MET A 82 -7.52 -17.91 31.32
C MET A 82 -6.17 -17.42 30.78
N ARG A 83 -5.09 -17.69 31.51
CA ARG A 83 -3.72 -17.34 31.09
C ARG A 83 -3.36 -17.97 29.75
N SER A 84 -3.53 -19.29 29.61
CA SER A 84 -3.29 -19.99 28.34
C SER A 84 -4.14 -19.46 27.19
N ARG A 85 -5.42 -19.10 27.45
CA ARG A 85 -6.29 -18.49 26.44
C ARG A 85 -5.76 -17.13 25.96
N LEU A 86 -5.31 -16.29 26.88
CA LEU A 86 -4.76 -14.96 26.56
C LEU A 86 -3.43 -15.07 25.80
N ASP A 87 -2.53 -15.97 26.23
CA ASP A 87 -1.28 -16.25 25.52
C ASP A 87 -1.56 -16.69 24.08
N ASN A 88 -2.51 -17.62 23.88
CA ASN A 88 -2.87 -18.09 22.54
C ASN A 88 -3.40 -16.97 21.63
N LEU A 89 -4.24 -16.08 22.18
CA LEU A 89 -4.79 -14.94 21.44
C LEU A 89 -3.70 -13.92 21.09
N GLN A 90 -2.81 -13.61 22.02
CA GLN A 90 -1.67 -12.72 21.78
C GLN A 90 -0.78 -13.26 20.65
N ASP A 91 -0.47 -14.56 20.70
CA ASP A 91 0.40 -15.21 19.72
C ASP A 91 -0.25 -15.25 18.33
N LYS A 92 -1.56 -15.46 18.27
CA LYS A 92 -2.36 -15.37 17.04
C LYS A 92 -2.41 -13.97 16.45
N LEU A 93 -2.62 -12.96 17.30
CA LEU A 93 -2.64 -11.55 16.90
C LEU A 93 -1.29 -11.13 16.33
N LEU A 94 -0.19 -11.43 17.03
CA LEU A 94 1.16 -11.08 16.59
C LEU A 94 1.47 -11.69 15.22
N LYS A 95 1.17 -12.98 15.02
CA LYS A 95 1.33 -13.65 13.72
C LYS A 95 0.45 -13.03 12.64
N MET A 96 -0.77 -12.62 12.97
CA MET A 96 -1.67 -11.99 12.00
C MET A 96 -1.18 -10.60 11.60
N THR A 97 -0.76 -9.77 12.55
CA THR A 97 -0.22 -8.44 12.29
C THR A 97 1.03 -8.50 11.41
N MET A 98 1.94 -9.45 11.66
CA MET A 98 3.10 -9.67 10.78
C MET A 98 2.67 -10.03 9.34
N LYS A 99 1.75 -10.98 9.18
CA LYS A 99 1.24 -11.35 7.85
C LYS A 99 0.56 -10.19 7.13
N LEU A 100 -0.18 -9.36 7.86
CA LEU A 100 -0.86 -8.19 7.31
C LEU A 100 0.15 -7.12 6.90
N GLN A 101 1.19 -6.91 7.70
CA GLN A 101 2.29 -6.01 7.38
C GLN A 101 3.01 -6.43 6.08
N ASP A 102 3.38 -7.71 5.96
CA ASP A 102 4.03 -8.24 4.76
C ASP A 102 3.16 -8.03 3.51
N LEU A 103 1.86 -8.32 3.63
CA LEU A 103 0.91 -8.17 2.52
C LEU A 103 0.70 -6.71 2.12
N ASN A 104 0.62 -5.79 3.09
CA ASN A 104 0.53 -4.36 2.82
C ASN A 104 1.79 -3.81 2.16
N GLN A 105 2.98 -4.26 2.57
CA GLN A 105 4.24 -3.90 1.92
C GLN A 105 4.28 -4.40 0.48
N LEU A 106 3.83 -5.64 0.22
CA LEU A 106 3.74 -6.18 -1.13
C LEU A 106 2.77 -5.38 -2.00
N ASN A 107 1.57 -5.09 -1.50
CA ASN A 107 0.59 -4.28 -2.21
C ASN A 107 1.11 -2.87 -2.51
N GLY A 108 1.84 -2.25 -1.58
CA GLY A 108 2.49 -0.96 -1.78
C GLY A 108 3.51 -1.01 -2.93
N LYS A 109 4.33 -2.07 -2.98
CA LYS A 109 5.29 -2.28 -4.07
C LYS A 109 4.60 -2.48 -5.42
N LEU A 110 3.53 -3.28 -5.49
CA LEU A 110 2.77 -3.50 -6.73
C LEU A 110 2.20 -2.18 -7.28
N LEU A 111 1.69 -1.31 -6.41
CA LEU A 111 1.21 0.02 -6.80
C LEU A 111 2.34 0.91 -7.31
N GLU A 112 3.50 0.89 -6.65
CA GLU A 112 4.68 1.64 -7.09
C GLU A 112 5.15 1.20 -8.48
N ASP A 113 5.26 -0.12 -8.69
CA ASP A 113 5.64 -0.70 -9.99
C ASP A 113 4.64 -0.31 -11.09
N ALA A 114 3.33 -0.32 -10.81
CA ALA A 114 2.29 0.11 -11.74
C ALA A 114 2.42 1.60 -12.12
N LEU A 115 2.70 2.47 -11.14
CA LEU A 115 2.95 3.90 -11.37
C LEU A 115 4.22 4.14 -12.19
N GLN A 116 5.29 3.41 -11.92
CA GLN A 116 6.53 3.50 -12.71
C GLN A 116 6.29 3.13 -14.17
N LEU A 117 5.56 2.03 -14.43
CA LEU A 117 5.20 1.61 -15.79
C LEU A 117 4.37 2.67 -16.51
N ALA A 118 3.37 3.25 -15.84
CA ALA A 118 2.57 4.34 -16.40
C ALA A 118 3.43 5.56 -16.76
N ASN A 119 4.35 5.96 -15.89
CA ASN A 119 5.28 7.07 -16.14
C ASN A 119 6.22 6.81 -17.32
N ILE A 120 6.75 5.60 -17.45
CA ILE A 120 7.57 5.19 -18.61
C ILE A 120 6.76 5.31 -19.90
N ASN A 121 5.52 4.80 -19.90
CA ASN A 121 4.64 4.85 -21.07
C ASN A 121 4.32 6.30 -21.46
N LEU A 122 3.99 7.17 -20.49
CA LEU A 122 3.77 8.60 -20.74
C LEU A 122 5.03 9.30 -21.27
N SER A 123 6.21 8.96 -20.76
CA SER A 123 7.49 9.51 -21.23
C SER A 123 7.75 9.12 -22.69
N ILE A 124 7.53 7.85 -23.05
CA ILE A 124 7.66 7.37 -24.43
C ILE A 124 6.69 8.10 -25.37
N LEU A 125 5.44 8.28 -24.95
CA LEU A 125 4.43 9.02 -25.73
C LEU A 125 4.78 10.51 -25.86
N GLY A 126 5.30 11.14 -24.80
CA GLY A 126 5.69 12.55 -24.78
C GLY A 126 6.91 12.87 -25.63
N VAL A 127 7.86 11.94 -25.78
CA VAL A 127 9.07 12.11 -26.60
C VAL A 127 8.76 12.30 -28.10
N ASN A 128 7.58 11.87 -28.58
CA ASN A 128 7.18 12.05 -29.97
C ASN A 128 6.71 13.48 -30.33
N GLN A 129 6.54 14.39 -29.37
CA GLN A 129 6.06 15.75 -29.65
C GLN A 129 7.15 16.76 -30.05
N GLN A 130 8.44 16.41 -29.96
CA GLN A 130 9.54 17.35 -30.27
C GLN A 130 10.20 17.16 -31.65
N ASN A 131 9.80 16.17 -32.44
CA ASN A 131 10.36 15.94 -33.79
C ASN A 131 9.33 16.17 -34.91
N ASN A 132 8.47 17.18 -34.78
CA ASN A 132 7.76 17.70 -35.95
C ASN A 132 8.67 18.66 -36.73
N THR A 133 9.74 18.11 -37.30
CA THR A 133 10.68 18.79 -38.21
C THR A 133 10.08 18.92 -39.61
N TYR A 134 8.85 19.43 -39.71
CA TYR A 134 8.32 19.98 -40.95
C TYR A 134 8.45 21.50 -40.88
N SER A 135 9.63 21.99 -41.24
CA SER A 135 9.77 23.41 -41.60
C SER A 135 8.94 23.66 -42.85
N ARG A 136 7.87 24.45 -42.70
CA ARG A 136 7.08 24.98 -43.82
C ARG A 136 7.84 26.13 -44.49
N GLN A 137 8.99 25.85 -45.08
CA GLN A 137 9.61 26.67 -46.12
C GLN A 137 10.80 25.88 -46.69
N GLY A 138 10.73 25.49 -47.96
CA GLY A 138 11.81 24.78 -48.65
C GLY A 138 13.04 25.68 -48.79
N SER A 139 13.95 25.62 -47.83
CA SER A 139 15.24 26.30 -47.90
C SER A 139 16.34 25.35 -47.45
N VAL A 140 17.04 24.77 -48.42
CA VAL A 140 18.25 23.99 -48.20
C VAL A 140 19.35 24.96 -47.77
N ASN A 141 19.82 24.86 -46.52
CA ASN A 141 21.00 25.57 -46.08
C ASN A 141 22.23 24.94 -46.73
N GLN A 142 22.66 25.48 -47.86
CA GLN A 142 23.99 25.22 -48.40
C GLN A 142 25.00 26.03 -47.59
N ASN A 143 25.64 25.35 -46.63
CA ASN A 143 26.86 25.84 -46.02
C ASN A 143 28.04 25.09 -46.64
N GLN A 144 28.72 25.68 -47.63
CA GLN A 144 30.06 25.27 -48.03
C GLN A 144 30.89 26.50 -48.41
N ASN A 145 31.72 26.93 -47.45
CA ASN A 145 33.01 27.54 -47.74
C ASN A 145 33.84 26.53 -48.54
N GLY A 146 34.20 26.88 -49.77
CA GLY A 146 35.06 26.05 -50.61
C GLY A 146 35.50 26.78 -51.88
N GLY A 147 36.67 27.39 -51.81
CA GLY A 147 37.65 27.42 -52.90
C GLY A 147 37.25 28.09 -54.23
N SER A 148 37.88 29.24 -54.48
CA SER A 148 38.33 29.71 -55.80
C SER A 148 38.47 28.60 -56.84
N MET A 149 37.87 28.77 -58.02
CA MET A 149 38.47 28.39 -59.32
C MET A 149 37.57 28.77 -60.51
N LEU A 150 38.08 29.66 -61.37
CA LEU A 150 37.93 29.67 -62.85
C LEU A 150 36.71 30.38 -63.51
N ASN A 151 36.95 31.64 -63.92
CA ASN A 151 36.82 32.22 -65.28
C ASN A 151 35.94 31.52 -66.36
N HIS A 152 35.10 32.27 -67.10
CA HIS A 152 35.33 32.63 -68.53
C HIS A 152 34.24 33.57 -69.13
N LYS A 153 34.69 34.78 -69.50
CA LYS A 153 34.34 35.67 -70.65
C LYS A 153 32.95 36.30 -70.88
N ALA A 154 33.06 37.60 -71.20
CA ALA A 154 32.31 38.34 -72.22
C ALA A 154 32.86 38.07 -73.63
#